data_AF-A0A957BSJ3-F1
#
_entry.id   AF-A0A957BSJ3-F1
#
_cell.length_a   1.000
_cell.length_b   1.000
_cell.length_c   1.000
_cell.angle_alpha   90.00
_cell.angle_beta   90.00
_cell.angle_gamma   90.00
#
_symmetry.space_group_name_H-M   'P 1'
#
loop_
_entity.id
_entity.type
_entity.pdbx_description
1 polymer ?
#
loop_
_entity_poly.entity_id
_entity_poly.type
_entity_poly.pdbx_seq_one_letter_code
_entity_poly.pdbx_strand_id
1 'polypeptide(L)'
;MADYQRTAPSEWTWHSGGRNHTVRLFASTRRLIWSAWVESDAGPRFDDGIAQSYDAFLANGAPQIENAPAALVDHLRQVILQADASGRRR
;
A
#
# COMPACT_ATOMS: atom_id res chain seq x y z
N MET A 1 -10.41 -0.17 16.52
CA MET A 1 -9.00 0.21 16.31
C MET A 1 -8.79 0.25 14.80
N ALA A 2 -7.94 1.11 14.28
CA ALA A 2 -7.68 1.14 12.84
C ALA A 2 -6.88 -0.12 12.46
N ASP A 3 -7.32 -0.85 11.43
CA ASP A 3 -6.66 -2.08 10.97
C ASP A 3 -5.32 -1.82 10.26
N TYR A 4 -4.88 -0.56 10.21
CA TYR A 4 -3.62 -0.13 9.63
C TYR A 4 -3.12 1.16 10.31
N GLN A 5 -1.82 1.42 10.17
CA GLN A 5 -1.14 2.61 10.65
C GLN A 5 -0.40 3.30 9.49
N ARG A 6 -0.37 4.63 9.47
CA ARG A 6 0.51 5.39 8.56
C ARG A 6 1.86 5.58 9.24
N THR A 7 2.92 5.01 8.66
CA THR A 7 4.29 5.08 9.20
C THR A 7 5.12 6.20 8.57
N ALA A 8 4.76 6.63 7.36
CA ALA A 8 5.38 7.76 6.68
C ALA A 8 4.35 8.52 5.81
N PRO A 9 4.65 9.72 5.29
CA PRO A 9 3.74 10.46 4.42
C PRO A 9 3.24 9.66 3.20
N SER A 10 3.98 8.67 2.72
CA SER A 10 3.56 7.82 1.62
C SER A 10 3.57 6.34 1.96
N GLU A 11 3.56 5.98 3.24
CA GLU A 11 3.61 4.57 3.67
C GLU A 11 2.59 4.24 4.74
N TRP A 12 1.97 3.08 4.57
CA TRP A 12 1.04 2.49 5.51
C TRP A 12 1.41 1.05 5.78
N THR A 13 1.16 0.61 7.01
CA THR A 13 1.47 -0.74 7.49
C THR A 13 0.27 -1.35 8.16
N TRP A 14 0.15 -2.67 8.08
CA TRP A 14 -0.84 -3.45 8.82
C TRP A 14 -0.29 -4.83 9.13
N HIS A 15 -0.96 -5.52 10.05
CA HIS A 15 -0.62 -6.88 10.42
C HIS A 15 -1.80 -7.80 10.12
N SER A 16 -1.55 -8.90 9.41
CA SER A 16 -2.59 -9.85 9.04
C SER A 16 -1.99 -11.25 8.86
N GLY A 17 -2.69 -12.28 9.33
CA GLY A 17 -2.25 -13.68 9.15
C GLY A 17 -0.84 -13.99 9.67
N GLY A 18 -0.40 -13.31 10.74
CA GLY A 18 0.96 -13.46 11.29
C GLY A 18 2.06 -12.77 10.49
N ARG A 19 1.71 -11.94 9.50
CA ARG A 19 2.65 -11.21 8.65
C ARG A 19 2.51 -9.71 8.84
N ASN A 20 3.62 -9.03 8.69
CA ASN A 20 3.65 -7.59 8.53
C ASN A 20 3.51 -7.25 7.05
N HIS A 21 2.70 -6.25 6.75
CA HIS A 21 2.50 -5.76 5.41
C HIS A 21 2.76 -4.26 5.35
N THR A 22 3.28 -3.81 4.21
CA THR A 22 3.41 -2.40 3.86
C THR A 22 2.83 -2.14 2.49
N VAL A 23 2.35 -0.91 2.32
CA VAL A 23 2.14 -0.32 1.02
C VAL A 23 2.79 1.05 1.00
N ARG A 24 3.65 1.28 0.02
CA ARG A 24 4.31 2.55 -0.22
C ARG A 24 3.90 3.15 -1.55
N LEU A 25 3.53 4.42 -1.52
CA LEU A 25 3.08 5.20 -2.65
C LEU A 25 4.23 6.01 -3.25
N PHE A 26 4.40 5.94 -4.57
CA PHE A 26 5.43 6.64 -5.34
C PHE A 26 4.77 7.51 -6.42
N ALA A 27 4.56 8.79 -6.10
CA ALA A 27 3.85 9.72 -6.97
C ALA A 27 4.58 9.99 -8.29
N SER A 28 5.91 10.10 -8.26
CA SER A 28 6.73 10.38 -9.46
C SER A 28 6.58 9.31 -10.54
N THR A 29 6.41 8.05 -10.14
CA THR A 29 6.27 6.90 -11.06
C THR A 29 4.84 6.38 -11.15
N ARG A 30 3.89 6.98 -10.43
CA ARG A 30 2.50 6.51 -10.29
C ARG A 30 2.41 5.03 -9.90
N ARG A 31 3.20 4.61 -8.90
CA ARG A 31 3.26 3.22 -8.43
C ARG A 31 2.94 3.09 -6.96
N LEU A 32 2.30 1.97 -6.61
CA LEU A 32 2.20 1.43 -5.27
C LEU A 32 3.11 0.21 -5.22
N ILE A 33 3.95 0.13 -4.19
CA ILE A 33 4.73 -1.07 -3.88
C ILE A 33 4.12 -1.70 -2.66
N TRP A 34 3.67 -2.94 -2.82
CA TRP A 34 3.13 -3.78 -1.76
C TRP A 34 4.20 -4.76 -1.32
N SER A 35 4.41 -4.90 -0.02
CA SER A 35 5.38 -5.84 0.52
C SER A 35 4.82 -6.54 1.75
N ALA A 36 5.21 -7.80 1.92
CA ALA A 36 4.93 -8.59 3.11
C ALA A 36 6.22 -9.19 3.66
N TRP A 37 6.29 -9.35 4.97
CA TRP A 37 7.39 -10.04 5.64
C TRP A 37 6.95 -10.64 6.97
N VAL A 38 7.72 -11.64 7.41
CA VAL A 38 7.61 -12.23 8.74
C VAL A 38 8.88 -11.98 9.52
N GLU A 39 8.75 -11.80 10.82
CA GLU A 39 9.90 -11.83 11.72
C GLU A 39 10.35 -13.28 11.91
N SER A 40 11.66 -13.53 11.88
CA SER A 40 12.25 -14.84 12.15
C SER A 40 13.48 -14.69 13.05
N ASP A 41 13.95 -15.78 13.63
CA ASP A 41 15.13 -15.77 14.50
C ASP A 41 16.41 -15.28 13.77
N ALA A 42 16.43 -15.32 12.44
CA ALA A 42 17.50 -14.82 11.59
C ALA A 42 17.26 -13.38 11.08
N GLY A 43 16.20 -12.71 11.55
CA GLY A 43 15.74 -11.40 11.11
C GLY A 43 14.54 -11.47 10.14
N PRO A 44 14.15 -10.34 9.53
CA PRO A 44 12.96 -10.27 8.69
C PRO A 44 13.15 -11.04 7.37
N ARG A 45 12.19 -11.93 7.07
CA ARG A 45 12.11 -12.63 5.79
C ARG A 45 10.99 -12.02 4.95
N PHE A 46 11.37 -11.43 3.84
CA PHE A 46 10.46 -10.77 2.90
C PHE A 46 9.89 -11.75 1.88
N ASP A 47 8.62 -11.54 1.54
CA ASP A 47 8.00 -12.14 0.36
C ASP A 47 8.31 -11.27 -0.89
N ASP A 48 7.96 -11.80 -2.06
CA ASP A 48 8.05 -11.04 -3.31
C ASP A 48 7.08 -9.84 -3.28
N GLY A 49 7.63 -8.64 -3.40
CA GLY A 49 6.84 -7.42 -3.45
C GLY A 49 6.13 -7.24 -4.79
N ILE A 50 4.94 -6.63 -4.77
CA ILE A 50 4.19 -6.28 -5.98
C ILE A 50 4.33 -4.79 -6.28
N ALA A 51 4.77 -4.48 -7.49
CA ALA A 51 4.65 -3.15 -8.06
C ALA A 51 3.33 -3.00 -8.85
N GLN A 52 2.40 -2.20 -8.35
CA GLN A 52 1.11 -1.93 -8.98
C GLN A 52 1.06 -0.47 -9.47
N SER A 53 0.58 -0.24 -10.70
CA SER A 53 0.29 1.13 -11.16
C SER A 53 -0.95 1.70 -10.47
N TYR A 54 -1.02 3.02 -10.30
CA TYR A 54 -2.21 3.69 -9.80
C TYR A 54 -3.46 3.33 -10.61
N ASP A 55 -3.37 3.29 -11.93
CA ASP A 55 -4.53 3.02 -12.78
C ASP A 55 -5.07 1.60 -12.54
N ALA A 56 -4.18 0.60 -12.45
CA ALA A 56 -4.56 -0.77 -12.08
C ALA A 56 -5.13 -0.87 -10.65
N PHE A 57 -4.60 -0.09 -9.70
CA PHE A 57 -5.12 -0.04 -8.32
C PHE A 57 -6.50 0.62 -8.24
N LEU A 58 -6.71 1.72 -8.97
CA LEU A 58 -7.99 2.41 -9.02
C LEU A 58 -9.07 1.53 -9.68
N ALA A 59 -8.70 0.75 -10.70
CA ALA A 59 -9.62 -0.18 -11.36
C ALA A 59 -9.93 -1.43 -10.51
N ASN A 60 -8.90 -2.06 -9.93
CA ASN A 60 -9.01 -3.41 -9.37
C ASN A 60 -8.86 -3.49 -7.84
N GLY A 61 -8.46 -2.40 -7.17
CA GLY A 61 -8.11 -2.39 -5.75
C GLY A 61 -6.73 -2.98 -5.45
N ALA A 62 -6.51 -3.36 -4.19
CA ALA A 62 -5.28 -4.01 -3.75
C ALA A 62 -5.10 -5.38 -4.44
N PRO A 63 -3.86 -5.82 -4.69
CA PRO A 63 -3.60 -7.15 -5.22
C PRO A 63 -4.13 -8.22 -4.26
N GLN A 64 -4.76 -9.28 -4.80
CA GLN A 64 -5.41 -10.32 -4.00
C GLN A 64 -4.47 -11.06 -3.04
N ILE A 65 -3.16 -11.07 -3.30
CA ILE A 65 -2.20 -11.73 -2.42
C ILE A 65 -1.93 -10.95 -1.13
N GLU A 66 -2.29 -9.66 -1.12
CA GLU A 66 -2.10 -8.77 0.03
C GLU A 66 -3.45 -8.58 0.69
N ASN A 67 -3.63 -9.15 1.88
CA ASN A 67 -4.85 -9.02 2.69
C ASN A 67 -4.97 -7.60 3.28
N ALA A 68 -5.01 -6.59 2.41
CA ALA A 68 -5.09 -5.18 2.77
C ALA A 68 -6.47 -4.84 3.35
N PRO A 69 -6.55 -4.11 4.48
CA PRO A 69 -7.82 -3.69 5.05
C PRO A 69 -8.62 -2.84 4.06
N ALA A 70 -9.93 -3.07 3.95
CA ALA A 70 -10.78 -2.32 3.02
C ALA A 70 -10.70 -0.80 3.25
N ALA A 71 -10.67 -0.37 4.51
CA ALA A 71 -10.51 1.04 4.88
C ALA A 71 -9.16 1.63 4.42
N LEU A 72 -8.09 0.83 4.34
CA LEU A 72 -6.81 1.26 3.77
C LEU A 72 -6.93 1.43 2.25
N VAL A 73 -7.55 0.47 1.57
CA VAL A 73 -7.77 0.52 0.11
C VAL A 73 -8.54 1.78 -0.27
N ASP A 74 -9.63 2.08 0.43
CA ASP A 74 -10.43 3.27 0.16
C ASP A 74 -9.68 4.56 0.48
N HIS A 75 -8.90 4.58 1.57
CA HIS A 75 -8.06 5.72 1.90
C HIS A 75 -7.01 5.98 0.80
N LEU A 76 -6.31 4.95 0.33
CA LEU A 76 -5.32 5.09 -0.75
C LEU A 76 -5.94 5.61 -2.04
N ARG A 77 -7.17 5.17 -2.38
CA ARG A 77 -7.90 5.72 -3.54
C ARG A 77 -8.09 7.22 -3.42
N GLN A 78 -8.52 7.70 -2.25
CA GLN A 78 -8.69 9.15 -2.02
C GLN A 78 -7.37 9.91 -2.14
N VAL A 79 -6.28 9.38 -1.57
CA VAL A 79 -4.95 10.00 -1.66
C VAL A 79 -4.50 10.14 -3.12
N ILE A 80 -4.66 9.09 -3.92
CA ILE A 80 -4.26 9.10 -5.33
C ILE A 80 -5.12 10.10 -6.13
N LEU A 81 -6.43 10.09 -5.95
CA LEU A 81 -7.34 11.00 -6.65
C LEU A 81 -7.07 12.47 -6.30
N GLN A 82 -6.75 12.77 -5.04
CA GLN A 82 -6.38 14.12 -4.61
C GLN A 82 -5.04 14.58 -5.20
N ALA A 83 -4.06 13.68 -5.29
CA ALA A 83 -2.77 13.96 -5.92
C ALA A 83 -2.92 14.29 -7.41
N ASP A 84 -3.74 13.52 -8.13
CA ASP A 84 -4.01 13.74 -9.56
C ASP A 84 -4.80 15.04 -9.81
N ALA A 85 -5.78 15.36 -8.95
CA ALA A 85 -6.53 16.61 -9.03
C ALA A 85 -5.63 17.84 -8.76
N SER A 86 -4.67 17.72 -7.84
CA SER A 86 -3.70 18.78 -7.54
C SER A 86 -2.68 18.98 -8.65
N GLY A 87 -2.31 17.90 -9.35
CA GLY A 87 -1.40 17.94 -10.50
C GLY A 87 -2.01 18.54 -11.77
N ARG A 88 -3.32 18.38 -11.99
CA ARG A 88 -4.04 18.96 -13.15
C ARG A 88 -4.35 20.45 -13.06
N ARG A 89 -4.16 21.07 -11.89
CA ARG A 89 -4.42 22.51 -11.66
C ARG A 89 -3.18 23.40 -11.88
N ARG A 90 -2.10 22.85 -12.41
CA ARG A 90 -0.89 23.57 -12.83
C ARG A 90 -0.75 23.49 -14.34
#